data_AF-A0AAP0I450-F1
#
_entry.id   AF-A0AAP0I450-F1
#
_cell.length_a   1.000
_cell.length_b   1.000
_cell.length_c   1.000
_cell.angle_alpha   90.00
_cell.angle_beta   90.00
_cell.angle_gamma   90.00
#
_symmetry.space_group_name_H-M   'P 1'
#
loop_
_entity.id
_entity.type
_entity.pdbx_description
1 polymer ?
#
loop_
_entity_poly.entity_id
_entity_poly.type
_entity_poly.pdbx_seq_one_letter_code
_entity_poly.pdbx_strand_id
1 'polypeptide(L)'
;MMIITKKNTTLLSSSLLLLMMIVTQTQPMIMSLHTNSRWIVNDRGDRVKLACVNWPSHLEPVLAEGLNKRPFDAIAKEIVEMGFNCVRLTWPLYLATNDSISSLTVQQSFCNLGLSDSLTGIADNNPSIINLSLIQAFQWVVRKLGENNLMVILDNHISVPGWCCSGRDGNGFFGDEYFNPEQWLEGLAKMATLFNNTQNVVGMSLRNELRGHGQDVTTWYKQVYVHIHTAQLVHTSHSSLFTTFPPDGRDLL
;
A
#
# COMPACT_ATOMS: atom_id res chain seq x y z
N MET A 1 41.64 -79.33 -20.35
CA MET A 1 41.85 -78.89 -18.96
C MET A 1 42.76 -77.68 -18.97
N MET A 2 42.40 -76.68 -18.17
CA MET A 2 43.11 -75.43 -17.87
C MET A 2 42.92 -74.25 -18.84
N ILE A 3 42.10 -73.34 -18.31
CA ILE A 3 41.72 -72.01 -18.73
C ILE A 3 42.88 -71.05 -18.44
N ILE A 4 43.22 -70.16 -19.38
CA ILE A 4 43.88 -68.88 -19.09
C ILE A 4 43.12 -67.80 -19.87
N THR A 5 42.15 -67.16 -19.21
CA THR A 5 41.49 -65.96 -19.72
C THR A 5 42.15 -64.71 -19.15
N LYS A 6 42.59 -63.85 -20.07
CA LYS A 6 43.22 -62.55 -19.85
C LYS A 6 42.25 -61.60 -19.12
N LYS A 7 42.69 -60.99 -18.02
CA LYS A 7 41.99 -59.89 -17.33
C LYS A 7 41.81 -58.71 -18.30
N ASN A 8 40.57 -58.36 -18.61
CA ASN A 8 40.22 -57.05 -19.14
C ASN A 8 39.52 -56.25 -18.05
N THR A 9 40.24 -55.27 -17.51
CA THR A 9 39.74 -54.25 -16.60
C THR A 9 38.82 -53.33 -17.40
N THR A 10 37.51 -53.37 -17.13
CA THR A 10 36.56 -52.36 -17.61
C THR A 10 36.27 -51.42 -16.45
N LEU A 11 36.66 -50.15 -16.61
CA LEU A 11 36.24 -49.05 -15.73
C LEU A 11 34.72 -48.87 -15.89
N LEU A 12 33.97 -49.14 -14.82
CA LEU A 12 32.58 -48.69 -14.70
C LEU A 12 32.60 -47.19 -14.39
N SER A 13 32.26 -46.35 -15.38
CA SER A 13 31.91 -44.96 -15.10
C SER A 13 30.51 -44.93 -14.48
N SER A 14 30.44 -44.60 -13.20
CA SER A 14 29.19 -44.37 -12.51
C SER A 14 28.69 -42.97 -12.90
N SER A 15 27.77 -42.89 -13.85
CA SER A 15 27.08 -41.65 -14.20
C SER A 15 25.98 -41.38 -13.16
N LEU A 16 26.31 -40.56 -12.17
CA LEU A 16 25.36 -40.02 -11.20
C LEU A 16 24.45 -39.00 -11.90
N LEU A 17 23.23 -39.39 -12.27
CA LEU A 17 22.21 -38.45 -12.74
C LEU A 17 21.77 -37.55 -11.57
N LEU A 18 22.32 -36.34 -11.52
CA LEU A 18 21.89 -35.30 -10.59
C LEU A 18 20.57 -34.72 -11.12
N LEU A 19 19.43 -35.18 -10.57
CA LEU A 19 18.12 -34.61 -10.85
C LEU A 19 18.09 -33.21 -10.21
N MET A 20 18.40 -32.17 -10.98
CA MET A 20 18.18 -30.79 -10.55
C MET A 20 16.68 -30.60 -10.38
N MET A 21 16.21 -30.54 -9.13
CA MET A 21 14.92 -29.94 -8.84
C MET A 21 15.00 -28.48 -9.25
N ILE A 22 14.41 -28.15 -10.39
CA ILE A 22 14.14 -26.77 -10.77
C ILE A 22 13.08 -26.28 -9.78
N VAL A 23 13.54 -25.70 -8.67
CA VAL A 23 12.68 -24.86 -7.84
C VAL A 23 12.34 -23.68 -8.73
N THR A 24 11.15 -23.72 -9.34
CA THR A 24 10.58 -22.53 -9.97
C THR A 24 10.33 -21.55 -8.85
N GLN A 25 11.29 -20.65 -8.60
CA GLN A 25 10.99 -19.40 -7.90
C GLN A 25 9.91 -18.72 -8.75
N THR A 26 8.67 -18.77 -8.28
CA THR A 26 7.63 -17.88 -8.80
C THR A 26 8.10 -16.48 -8.47
N GLN A 27 8.72 -15.81 -9.44
CA GLN A 27 8.91 -14.37 -9.34
C GLN A 27 7.53 -13.76 -9.08
N PRO A 28 7.40 -12.82 -8.14
CA PRO A 28 6.14 -12.10 -7.98
C PRO A 28 5.80 -11.53 -9.35
N MET A 29 4.68 -11.99 -9.91
CA MET A 29 4.25 -11.57 -11.23
C MET A 29 4.01 -10.07 -11.14
N ILE A 30 4.82 -9.30 -11.88
CA ILE A 30 4.55 -7.89 -12.14
C ILE A 30 3.14 -7.87 -12.72
N MET A 31 2.18 -7.39 -11.94
CA MET A 31 0.78 -7.42 -12.33
C MET A 31 0.35 -5.97 -12.39
N SER A 32 0.74 -5.29 -13.47
CA SER A 32 0.12 -4.01 -13.78
C SER A 32 -1.35 -4.30 -14.09
N LEU A 33 -2.21 -3.45 -13.54
CA LEU A 33 -3.64 -3.55 -13.74
C LEU A 33 -4.09 -2.39 -14.63
N HIS A 34 -5.02 -2.65 -15.54
CA HIS A 34 -5.64 -1.61 -16.36
C HIS A 34 -7.15 -1.85 -16.50
N THR A 35 -7.90 -0.84 -16.92
CA THR A 35 -9.34 -0.98 -17.15
C THR A 35 -9.59 -1.45 -18.57
N ASN A 36 -10.50 -2.41 -18.71
CA ASN A 36 -11.10 -2.79 -19.98
C ASN A 36 -12.62 -2.66 -19.84
N SER A 37 -13.16 -1.56 -20.36
CA SER A 37 -14.54 -1.13 -20.09
C SER A 37 -14.79 -1.07 -18.58
N ARG A 38 -15.77 -1.82 -18.07
CA ARG A 38 -16.12 -1.88 -16.64
C ARG A 38 -15.25 -2.82 -15.80
N TRP A 39 -14.29 -3.53 -16.40
CA TRP A 39 -13.49 -4.53 -15.71
C TRP A 39 -12.10 -4.03 -15.40
N ILE A 40 -11.57 -4.43 -14.24
CA ILE A 40 -10.15 -4.39 -13.95
C ILE A 40 -9.55 -5.69 -14.48
N VAL A 41 -8.50 -5.58 -15.29
CA VAL A 41 -7.78 -6.71 -15.87
C VAL A 41 -6.28 -6.59 -15.62
N ASN A 42 -5.58 -7.72 -15.61
CA ASN A 42 -4.12 -7.75 -15.57
C ASN A 42 -3.52 -7.62 -16.98
N ASP A 43 -2.19 -7.60 -17.08
CA ASP A 43 -1.46 -7.52 -18.36
C ASP A 43 -1.72 -8.70 -19.31
N ARG A 44 -2.28 -9.81 -18.83
CA ARG A 44 -2.70 -10.96 -19.66
C ARG A 44 -4.13 -10.84 -20.17
N GLY A 45 -4.86 -9.80 -19.74
CA GLY A 45 -6.29 -9.61 -20.04
C GLY A 45 -7.23 -10.38 -19.10
N ASP A 46 -6.72 -11.06 -18.07
CA ASP A 46 -7.56 -11.76 -17.11
C ASP A 46 -8.26 -10.76 -16.19
N ARG A 47 -9.55 -10.97 -15.95
CA ARG A 47 -10.31 -10.16 -15.00
C ARG A 47 -9.78 -10.36 -13.57
N VAL A 48 -9.46 -9.25 -12.92
CA VAL A 48 -9.07 -9.19 -11.51
C VAL A 48 -10.25 -8.62 -10.70
N LYS A 49 -10.59 -9.29 -9.60
CA LYS A 49 -11.51 -8.76 -8.59
C LYS A 49 -10.69 -8.35 -7.36
N LEU A 50 -10.84 -7.11 -6.94
CA LEU A 50 -10.22 -6.60 -5.73
C LEU A 50 -11.11 -6.95 -4.53
N ALA A 51 -10.62 -7.84 -3.68
CA ALA A 51 -11.21 -8.16 -2.39
C ALA A 51 -10.27 -7.59 -1.33
N CYS A 52 -10.56 -6.36 -0.89
CA CYS A 52 -9.65 -5.63 0.00
C CYS A 52 -10.17 -5.54 1.43
N VAL A 53 -9.24 -5.57 2.38
CA VAL A 53 -9.48 -5.03 3.74
C VAL A 53 -9.10 -3.56 3.79
N ASN A 54 -9.73 -2.78 4.68
CA ASN A 54 -9.23 -1.45 5.04
C ASN A 54 -8.25 -1.60 6.21
N TRP A 55 -7.05 -1.01 6.11
CA TRP A 55 -6.09 -0.99 7.21
C TRP A 55 -5.69 0.46 7.55
N PRO A 56 -6.11 0.97 8.73
CA PRO A 56 -5.77 2.31 9.17
C PRO A 56 -4.27 2.50 9.40
N SER A 57 -3.71 3.59 8.86
CA SER A 57 -2.36 4.11 9.07
C SER A 57 -2.32 5.65 9.01
N HIS A 58 -3.50 6.30 9.09
CA HIS A 58 -3.68 7.75 9.01
C HIS A 58 -3.94 8.43 10.35
N LEU A 59 -4.06 7.66 11.43
CA LEU A 59 -4.26 8.16 12.79
C LEU A 59 -3.03 8.94 13.28
N GLU A 60 -3.14 9.58 14.44
CA GLU A 60 -2.13 10.47 15.02
C GLU A 60 -0.70 9.88 15.03
N PRO A 61 -0.48 8.58 15.32
CA PRO A 61 0.87 8.00 15.30
C PRO A 61 1.46 7.81 13.89
N VAL A 62 0.62 7.86 12.84
CA VAL A 62 0.95 7.62 11.42
C VAL A 62 1.69 6.29 11.21
N LEU A 63 1.21 5.24 11.88
CA LEU A 63 1.67 3.87 11.71
C LEU A 63 0.46 2.96 11.53
N ALA A 64 0.61 1.89 10.76
CA ALA A 64 -0.45 0.90 10.58
C ALA A 64 -0.87 0.29 11.94
N GLU A 65 -2.18 0.29 12.20
CA GLU A 65 -2.73 -0.15 13.47
C GLU A 65 -2.45 -1.65 13.73
N GLY A 66 -2.31 -2.01 15.01
CA GLY A 66 -2.12 -3.41 15.44
C GLY A 66 -0.68 -3.93 15.37
N LEU A 67 0.28 -3.18 14.82
CA LEU A 67 1.71 -3.57 14.81
C LEU A 67 2.36 -3.61 16.21
N ASN A 68 1.72 -3.02 17.22
CA ASN A 68 2.09 -3.19 18.63
C ASN A 68 1.62 -4.52 19.23
N LYS A 69 0.67 -5.22 18.59
CA LYS A 69 0.07 -6.45 19.12
C LYS A 69 0.60 -7.71 18.46
N ARG A 70 0.98 -7.65 17.19
CA ARG A 70 1.37 -8.82 16.40
C ARG A 70 2.47 -8.52 15.40
N PRO A 71 3.31 -9.51 15.04
CA PRO A 71 4.26 -9.37 13.94
C PRO A 71 3.52 -9.12 12.63
N PHE A 72 4.07 -8.24 11.79
CA PHE A 72 3.46 -7.86 10.52
C PHE A 72 3.08 -9.08 9.66
N ASP A 73 4.00 -10.03 9.49
CA ASP A 73 3.78 -11.18 8.60
C ASP A 73 2.64 -12.07 9.09
N ALA A 74 2.39 -12.12 10.41
CA ALA A 74 1.24 -12.84 10.95
C ALA A 74 -0.09 -12.16 10.58
N ILE A 75 -0.14 -10.83 10.58
CA ILE A 75 -1.34 -10.07 10.17
C ILE A 75 -1.55 -10.22 8.66
N ALA A 76 -0.50 -10.02 7.86
CA ALA A 76 -0.58 -10.11 6.40
C ALA A 76 -1.00 -11.52 5.94
N LYS A 77 -0.45 -12.56 6.56
CA LYS A 77 -0.84 -13.94 6.27
C LYS A 77 -2.31 -14.20 6.58
N GLU A 78 -2.82 -13.70 7.70
CA GLU A 78 -4.23 -13.85 8.05
C GLU A 78 -5.17 -13.15 7.05
N ILE A 79 -4.80 -11.96 6.55
CA ILE A 79 -5.53 -11.28 5.48
C ILE A 79 -5.66 -12.19 4.25
N VAL A 80 -4.56 -12.84 3.85
CA VAL A 80 -4.55 -13.80 2.73
C VAL A 80 -5.37 -15.05 3.05
N GLU A 81 -5.26 -15.61 4.25
CA GLU A 81 -6.00 -16.81 4.69
C GLU A 81 -7.52 -16.56 4.74
N MET A 82 -7.96 -15.32 5.03
CA MET A 82 -9.35 -14.90 4.92
C MET A 82 -9.85 -14.73 3.47
N GLY A 83 -8.97 -14.85 2.48
CA GLY A 83 -9.30 -14.77 1.06
C GLY A 83 -9.23 -13.37 0.44
N PHE A 84 -8.69 -12.38 1.16
CA PHE A 84 -8.44 -11.05 0.60
C PHE A 84 -7.14 -11.04 -0.22
N ASN A 85 -7.10 -10.21 -1.26
CA ASN A 85 -5.95 -10.07 -2.15
C ASN A 85 -5.40 -8.64 -2.19
N CYS A 86 -5.99 -7.72 -1.43
CA CYS A 86 -5.53 -6.35 -1.34
C CYS A 86 -5.78 -5.70 0.02
N VAL A 87 -5.07 -4.61 0.27
CA VAL A 87 -5.26 -3.72 1.41
C VAL A 87 -5.49 -2.32 0.88
N ARG A 88 -6.60 -1.70 1.29
CA ARG A 88 -6.79 -0.25 1.21
C ARG A 88 -6.07 0.37 2.42
N LEU A 89 -4.87 0.87 2.19
CA LEU A 89 -3.98 1.39 3.22
C LEU A 89 -4.11 2.92 3.27
N THR A 90 -4.71 3.40 4.35
CA THR A 90 -5.01 4.82 4.53
C THR A 90 -3.76 5.61 4.92
N TRP A 91 -3.63 6.85 4.48
CA TRP A 91 -2.56 7.75 4.90
C TRP A 91 -3.09 9.20 5.03
N PRO A 92 -2.50 10.03 5.91
CA PRO A 92 -2.86 11.43 6.06
C PRO A 92 -2.03 12.29 5.10
N LEU A 93 -2.60 13.34 4.50
CA LEU A 93 -1.90 14.18 3.51
C LEU A 93 -0.56 14.72 4.04
N TYR A 94 -0.54 15.12 5.31
CA TYR A 94 0.64 15.70 5.96
C TYR A 94 1.81 14.72 6.09
N LEU A 95 1.59 13.41 5.97
CA LEU A 95 2.69 12.45 5.85
C LEU A 95 3.55 12.73 4.60
N ALA A 96 2.95 13.24 3.52
CA ALA A 96 3.65 13.56 2.28
C ALA A 96 4.03 15.05 2.15
N THR A 97 3.34 15.94 2.87
CA THR A 97 3.46 17.40 2.67
C THR A 97 4.01 18.18 3.86
N ASN A 98 4.21 17.53 5.02
CA ASN A 98 4.75 18.18 6.22
C ASN A 98 5.99 17.43 6.73
N ASP A 99 7.16 17.99 6.49
CA ASP A 99 8.44 17.39 6.87
C ASP A 99 8.60 17.23 8.38
N SER A 100 7.99 18.10 9.19
CA SER A 100 8.00 17.96 10.65
C SER A 100 7.21 16.75 11.15
N ILE A 101 6.30 16.19 10.33
CA ILE A 101 5.62 14.92 10.61
C ILE A 101 6.39 13.78 9.94
N SER A 102 6.65 13.88 8.63
CA SER A 102 7.22 12.76 7.84
C SER A 102 8.60 12.31 8.35
N SER A 103 9.38 13.22 8.95
CA SER A 103 10.73 12.96 9.46
C SER A 103 10.78 12.41 10.89
N LEU A 104 9.68 12.48 11.66
CA LEU A 104 9.63 11.86 12.99
C LEU A 104 9.88 10.37 12.84
N THR A 105 10.67 9.78 13.74
CA THR A 105 10.73 8.33 13.83
C THR A 105 9.46 7.75 14.43
N VAL A 106 9.18 6.47 14.19
CA VAL A 106 8.10 5.75 14.89
C VAL A 106 8.27 5.91 16.41
N GLN A 107 9.50 5.78 16.91
CA GLN A 107 9.80 6.03 18.32
C GLN A 107 9.39 7.43 18.78
N GLN A 108 9.81 8.48 18.06
CA GLN A 108 9.51 9.86 18.42
C GLN A 108 8.00 10.13 18.38
N SER A 109 7.31 9.69 17.34
CA SER A 109 5.85 9.82 17.20
C SER A 109 5.13 9.23 18.42
N PHE A 110 5.44 7.98 18.76
CA PHE A 110 4.79 7.29 19.89
C PHE A 110 5.18 7.89 21.25
N CYS A 111 6.43 8.30 21.45
CA CYS A 111 6.86 8.99 22.67
C CYS A 111 6.15 10.33 22.85
N ASN A 112 6.05 11.14 21.78
CA ASN A 112 5.38 12.44 21.82
C ASN A 112 3.90 12.32 22.17
N LEU A 113 3.26 11.21 21.78
CA LEU A 113 1.86 10.90 22.09
C LEU A 113 1.67 10.18 23.44
N GLY A 114 2.74 9.90 24.19
CA GLY A 114 2.66 9.17 25.46
C GLY A 114 2.29 7.68 25.32
N LEU A 115 2.54 7.07 24.16
CA LEU A 115 2.14 5.71 23.82
C LEU A 115 3.23 4.66 24.14
N SER A 116 3.84 4.74 25.32
CA SER A 116 4.98 3.89 25.71
C SER A 116 4.68 2.39 25.66
N ASP A 117 3.51 1.96 26.11
CA ASP A 117 3.12 0.53 26.08
C ASP A 117 3.00 0.00 24.64
N SER A 118 2.43 0.81 23.74
CA SER A 118 2.35 0.46 22.32
C SER A 118 3.73 0.44 21.67
N LEU A 119 4.62 1.36 22.03
CA LEU A 119 5.99 1.36 21.53
C LEU A 119 6.76 0.10 21.95
N THR A 120 6.61 -0.33 23.21
CA THR A 120 7.17 -1.62 23.68
C THR A 120 6.62 -2.78 22.86
N GLY A 121 5.30 -2.82 22.64
CA GLY A 121 4.69 -3.85 21.81
C GLY A 121 5.19 -3.84 20.36
N ILE A 122 5.48 -2.67 19.78
CA ILE A 122 6.11 -2.57 18.45
C ILE A 122 7.55 -3.11 18.50
N ALA A 123 8.29 -2.83 19.58
CA ALA A 123 9.66 -3.32 19.75
C ALA A 123 9.71 -4.86 19.79
N ASP A 124 8.74 -5.47 20.47
CA ASP A 124 8.67 -6.92 20.61
C ASP A 124 8.25 -7.60 19.31
N ASN A 125 7.28 -7.02 18.59
CA ASN A 125 6.67 -7.66 17.42
C ASN A 125 7.33 -7.28 16.08
N ASN A 126 7.81 -6.04 15.96
CA ASN A 126 8.29 -5.44 14.72
C ASN A 126 9.51 -4.51 14.99
N PRO A 127 10.60 -4.99 15.60
CA PRO A 127 11.70 -4.13 16.07
C PRO A 127 12.36 -3.29 14.96
N SER A 128 12.35 -3.77 13.71
CA SER A 128 13.00 -3.11 12.59
C SER A 128 12.42 -1.75 12.19
N ILE A 129 11.20 -1.41 12.63
CA ILE A 129 10.51 -0.18 12.20
C ILE A 129 10.67 1.00 13.17
N ILE A 130 11.13 0.77 14.40
CA ILE A 130 11.13 1.79 15.47
C ILE A 130 11.94 3.04 15.11
N ASN A 131 13.07 2.83 14.44
CA ASN A 131 13.99 3.91 14.08
C ASN A 131 13.76 4.47 12.68
N LEU A 132 12.78 3.92 11.93
CA LEU A 132 12.40 4.46 10.64
C LEU A 132 11.62 5.75 10.85
N SER A 133 11.81 6.72 9.95
CA SER A 133 10.90 7.86 9.87
C SER A 133 9.48 7.39 9.52
N LEU A 134 8.45 8.18 9.83
CA LEU A 134 7.06 7.80 9.55
C LEU A 134 6.82 7.51 8.06
N ILE A 135 7.44 8.29 7.16
CA ILE A 135 7.34 8.01 5.72
C ILE A 135 8.06 6.70 5.34
N GLN A 136 9.22 6.41 5.94
CA GLN A 136 9.94 5.15 5.72
C GLN A 136 9.20 3.95 6.31
N ALA A 137 8.55 4.11 7.46
CA ALA A 137 7.72 3.08 8.08
C ALA A 137 6.50 2.77 7.20
N PHE A 138 5.87 3.79 6.61
CA PHE A 138 4.79 3.60 5.64
C PHE A 138 5.28 2.84 4.39
N GLN A 139 6.44 3.21 3.83
CA GLN A 139 7.07 2.44 2.73
C GLN A 139 7.39 1.00 3.13
N TRP A 140 7.85 0.78 4.37
CA TRP A 140 8.14 -0.55 4.91
C TRP A 140 6.87 -1.42 4.95
N VAL A 141 5.74 -0.86 5.39
CA VAL A 141 4.44 -1.54 5.41
C VAL A 141 4.01 -1.93 3.99
N VAL A 142 4.05 -0.98 3.05
CA VAL A 142 3.67 -1.24 1.64
C VAL A 142 4.55 -2.33 1.01
N ARG A 143 5.86 -2.28 1.21
CA ARG A 143 6.78 -3.32 0.71
C ARG A 143 6.47 -4.67 1.32
N LYS A 144 6.25 -4.74 2.64
CA LYS A 144 5.97 -5.99 3.34
C LYS A 144 4.62 -6.60 2.95
N LEU A 145 3.62 -5.79 2.60
CA LEU A 145 2.38 -6.27 1.98
C LEU A 145 2.68 -6.98 0.64
N GLY A 146 3.53 -6.39 -0.19
CA GLY A 146 3.95 -6.97 -1.47
C GLY A 146 4.70 -8.29 -1.32
N GLU A 147 5.60 -8.38 -0.33
CA GLU A 147 6.31 -9.64 0.01
C GLU A 147 5.35 -10.76 0.45
N ASN A 148 4.16 -10.41 0.93
CA ASN A 148 3.09 -11.34 1.30
C ASN A 148 2.02 -11.48 0.20
N ASN A 149 2.32 -11.08 -1.05
CA ASN A 149 1.42 -11.15 -2.21
C ASN A 149 0.10 -10.37 -2.05
N LEU A 150 0.11 -9.27 -1.28
CA LEU A 150 -1.02 -8.37 -1.14
C LEU A 150 -0.82 -7.12 -2.00
N MET A 151 -1.79 -6.83 -2.86
CA MET A 151 -1.87 -5.55 -3.55
C MET A 151 -2.24 -4.43 -2.57
N VAL A 152 -1.88 -3.20 -2.91
CA VAL A 152 -2.11 -2.01 -2.09
C VAL A 152 -2.87 -0.96 -2.90
N ILE A 153 -3.93 -0.45 -2.28
CA ILE A 153 -4.60 0.78 -2.71
C ILE A 153 -4.25 1.85 -1.68
N LEU A 154 -3.46 2.84 -2.10
CA LEU A 154 -3.12 3.99 -1.26
C LEU A 154 -4.34 4.87 -1.12
N ASP A 155 -4.76 5.20 0.09
CA ASP A 155 -5.96 5.99 0.31
C ASP A 155 -5.67 7.28 1.07
N ASN A 156 -5.76 8.42 0.38
CA ASN A 156 -5.64 9.71 1.06
C ASN A 156 -6.89 9.94 1.92
N HIS A 157 -6.76 9.66 3.21
CA HIS A 157 -7.93 9.50 4.08
C HIS A 157 -8.37 10.83 4.72
N ILE A 158 -7.40 11.63 5.11
CA ILE A 158 -7.58 12.90 5.81
C ILE A 158 -6.35 13.78 5.55
N SER A 159 -6.41 15.08 5.85
CA SER A 159 -5.22 15.92 5.71
C SER A 159 -4.30 15.84 6.92
N VAL A 160 -4.85 16.15 8.10
CA VAL A 160 -4.15 16.11 9.39
C VAL A 160 -4.27 14.69 9.97
N PRO A 161 -3.19 14.09 10.48
CA PRO A 161 -3.26 12.79 11.14
C PRO A 161 -4.28 12.78 12.28
N GLY A 162 -5.12 11.75 12.34
CA GLY A 162 -6.07 11.55 13.42
C GLY A 162 -7.41 10.97 12.99
N TRP A 163 -8.36 10.99 13.92
CA TRP A 163 -9.70 10.45 13.70
C TRP A 163 -10.56 11.32 12.78
N CYS A 164 -11.29 10.64 11.91
CA CYS A 164 -12.36 11.16 11.08
C CYS A 164 -13.65 10.38 11.42
N CYS A 165 -14.80 10.54 10.78
CA CYS A 165 -15.14 11.29 9.56
C CYS A 165 -16.42 12.09 9.83
N SER A 166 -16.35 12.98 10.83
CA SER A 166 -17.52 13.79 11.20
C SER A 166 -17.76 14.90 10.19
N GLY A 167 -19.00 15.39 10.06
CA GLY A 167 -19.30 16.55 9.21
C GLY A 167 -18.70 17.88 9.69
N ARG A 168 -17.89 17.86 10.75
CA ARG A 168 -17.30 19.04 11.42
C ARG A 168 -15.79 18.87 11.69
N ASP A 169 -15.16 17.86 11.10
CA ASP A 169 -13.72 17.62 11.30
C ASP A 169 -12.82 18.57 10.48
N GLY A 170 -13.40 19.47 9.70
CA GLY A 170 -12.66 20.45 8.89
C GLY A 170 -11.82 19.82 7.78
N ASN A 171 -12.11 18.58 7.39
CA ASN A 171 -11.35 17.83 6.38
C ASN A 171 -12.23 17.27 5.25
N GLY A 172 -13.55 17.43 5.35
CA GLY A 172 -14.50 16.68 4.54
C GLY A 172 -14.70 17.22 3.13
N PHE A 173 -14.59 18.53 2.90
CA PHE A 173 -14.90 19.13 1.60
C PHE A 173 -13.99 20.29 1.20
N PHE A 174 -14.05 20.64 -0.09
CA PHE A 174 -13.30 21.78 -0.63
C PHE A 174 -13.67 23.07 0.10
N GLY A 175 -12.65 23.77 0.61
CA GLY A 175 -12.82 25.00 1.40
C GLY A 175 -12.85 24.79 2.91
N ASP A 176 -12.83 23.54 3.39
CA ASP A 176 -12.65 23.27 4.80
C ASP A 176 -11.24 23.66 5.29
N GLU A 177 -11.12 23.96 6.59
CA GLU A 177 -9.91 24.47 7.24
C GLU A 177 -8.64 23.69 6.91
N TYR A 178 -8.75 22.35 6.88
CA TYR A 178 -7.61 21.47 6.67
C TYR A 178 -7.57 20.85 5.27
N PHE A 179 -8.49 21.19 4.36
CA PHE A 179 -8.48 20.66 3.00
C PHE A 179 -8.12 21.73 1.97
N ASN A 180 -6.80 21.95 1.83
CA ASN A 180 -6.22 22.78 0.77
C ASN A 180 -6.02 21.96 -0.53
N PRO A 181 -6.64 22.34 -1.67
CA PRO A 181 -6.52 21.59 -2.92
C PRO A 181 -5.12 21.54 -3.54
N GLU A 182 -4.33 22.62 -3.42
CA GLU A 182 -2.97 22.69 -3.98
C GLU A 182 -2.02 21.77 -3.20
N GLN A 183 -2.09 21.81 -1.87
CA GLN A 183 -1.32 20.90 -1.02
C GLN A 183 -1.76 19.45 -1.22
N TRP A 184 -3.05 19.22 -1.45
CA TRP A 184 -3.57 17.89 -1.74
C TRP A 184 -3.03 17.33 -3.06
N LEU A 185 -3.02 18.13 -4.13
CA LEU A 185 -2.38 17.78 -5.40
C LEU A 185 -0.90 17.43 -5.20
N GLU A 186 -0.16 18.28 -4.48
CA GLU A 186 1.25 18.07 -4.20
C GLU A 186 1.51 16.75 -3.46
N GLY A 187 0.74 16.48 -2.40
CA GLY A 187 0.89 15.27 -1.60
C GLY A 187 0.56 14.00 -2.39
N LEU A 188 -0.46 14.03 -3.24
CA LEU A 188 -0.78 12.91 -4.12
C LEU A 188 0.33 12.64 -5.14
N ALA A 189 0.90 13.69 -5.74
CA ALA A 189 2.04 13.58 -6.65
C ALA A 189 3.26 12.95 -5.96
N LYS A 190 3.57 13.43 -4.75
CA LYS A 190 4.67 12.93 -3.92
C LYS A 190 4.48 11.46 -3.58
N MET A 191 3.29 11.06 -3.14
CA MET A 191 2.99 9.66 -2.84
C MET A 191 3.03 8.77 -4.08
N ALA A 192 2.50 9.22 -5.22
CA ALA A 192 2.57 8.47 -6.47
C ALA A 192 4.04 8.26 -6.91
N THR A 193 4.84 9.32 -6.81
CA THR A 193 6.28 9.29 -7.14
C THR A 193 7.05 8.36 -6.19
N LEU A 194 6.73 8.40 -4.89
CA LEU A 194 7.36 7.57 -3.86
C LEU A 194 7.22 6.07 -4.16
N PHE A 195 6.10 5.68 -4.77
CA PHE A 195 5.76 4.29 -5.07
C PHE A 195 5.87 3.92 -6.56
N ASN A 196 6.42 4.78 -7.43
CA ASN A 196 6.51 4.53 -8.89
C ASN A 196 7.14 3.17 -9.25
N ASN A 197 8.11 2.71 -8.48
CA ASN A 197 8.79 1.43 -8.71
C ASN A 197 8.27 0.29 -7.80
N THR A 198 7.13 0.47 -7.13
CA THR A 198 6.57 -0.50 -6.17
C THR A 198 5.41 -1.25 -6.78
N GLN A 199 5.68 -2.45 -7.28
CA GLN A 199 4.77 -3.21 -8.15
C GLN A 199 3.46 -3.63 -7.50
N ASN A 200 3.42 -3.78 -6.17
CA ASN A 200 2.20 -4.17 -5.47
C ASN A 200 1.27 -2.97 -5.18
N VAL A 201 1.67 -1.73 -5.46
CA VAL A 201 0.78 -0.57 -5.42
C VAL A 201 0.01 -0.51 -6.74
N VAL A 202 -1.29 -0.80 -6.69
CA VAL A 202 -2.14 -0.93 -7.89
C VAL A 202 -3.17 0.17 -8.03
N GLY A 203 -3.44 0.91 -6.94
CA GLY A 203 -4.45 1.95 -6.91
C GLY A 203 -4.13 3.08 -5.94
N MET A 204 -4.69 4.26 -6.20
CA MET A 204 -4.70 5.39 -5.31
C MET A 204 -6.11 5.98 -5.25
N SER A 205 -6.72 5.89 -4.08
CA SER A 205 -7.93 6.65 -3.74
C SER A 205 -7.53 8.08 -3.39
N LEU A 206 -8.01 9.02 -4.21
CA LEU A 206 -7.51 10.39 -4.20
C LEU A 206 -8.00 11.18 -2.97
N ARG A 207 -9.18 10.87 -2.43
CA ARG A 207 -9.69 11.44 -1.17
C ARG A 207 -10.76 10.52 -0.57
N ASN A 208 -10.74 10.31 0.75
CA ASN A 208 -11.80 9.57 1.43
C ASN A 208 -13.02 10.45 1.73
N GLU A 209 -14.21 9.92 1.41
CA GLU A 209 -15.52 10.40 1.87
C GLU A 209 -15.68 11.93 1.87
N LEU A 210 -15.83 12.53 0.68
CA LEU A 210 -16.21 13.94 0.61
C LEU A 210 -17.53 14.17 1.37
N ARG A 211 -17.49 15.04 2.37
CA ARG A 211 -18.53 15.20 3.39
C ARG A 211 -18.50 16.60 4.01
N GLY A 212 -19.52 16.93 4.80
CA GLY A 212 -19.52 18.13 5.63
C GLY A 212 -20.55 19.17 5.19
N HIS A 213 -20.77 20.17 6.04
CA HIS A 213 -21.85 21.14 5.85
C HIS A 213 -21.71 22.00 4.59
N GLY A 214 -20.50 22.17 4.06
CA GLY A 214 -20.22 22.92 2.83
C GLY A 214 -20.34 22.09 1.54
N GLN A 215 -20.74 20.83 1.62
CA GLN A 215 -20.82 19.96 0.45
C GLN A 215 -21.93 20.40 -0.51
N ASP A 216 -21.53 20.72 -1.74
CA ASP A 216 -22.43 21.09 -2.82
C ASP A 216 -21.92 20.51 -4.15
N VAL A 217 -22.87 19.98 -4.93
CA VAL A 217 -22.63 19.35 -6.23
C VAL A 217 -22.01 20.35 -7.22
N THR A 218 -22.42 21.61 -7.18
CA THR A 218 -21.88 22.66 -8.06
C THR A 218 -20.38 22.85 -7.83
N THR A 219 -19.97 22.87 -6.57
CA THR A 219 -18.58 23.00 -6.15
C THR A 219 -17.79 21.75 -6.51
N TRP A 220 -18.35 20.55 -6.32
CA TRP A 220 -17.74 19.30 -6.77
C TRP A 220 -17.44 19.32 -8.28
N TYR A 221 -18.42 19.70 -9.12
CA TYR A 221 -18.22 19.80 -10.56
C TYR A 221 -17.28 20.93 -10.98
N LYS A 222 -17.26 22.06 -10.27
CA LYS A 222 -16.26 23.13 -10.52
C LYS A 222 -14.85 22.62 -10.28
N GLN A 223 -14.68 21.76 -9.28
CA GLN A 223 -13.40 21.16 -8.95
C GLN A 223 -13.06 19.99 -9.88
N VAL A 224 -13.94 19.54 -10.80
CA VAL A 224 -13.67 18.40 -11.70
C VAL A 224 -12.39 18.58 -12.51
N TYR A 225 -12.04 19.82 -12.88
CA TYR A 225 -10.77 20.12 -13.53
C TYR A 225 -9.58 19.78 -12.64
N VAL A 226 -9.65 20.15 -11.35
CA VAL A 226 -8.66 19.75 -10.35
C VAL A 226 -8.62 18.22 -10.27
N HIS A 227 -9.75 17.52 -10.24
CA HIS A 227 -9.80 16.06 -10.15
C HIS A 227 -9.11 15.37 -11.34
N ILE A 228 -9.39 15.85 -12.56
CA ILE A 228 -8.77 15.34 -13.79
C ILE A 228 -7.26 15.62 -13.78
N HIS A 229 -6.86 16.83 -13.42
CA HIS A 229 -5.43 17.17 -13.30
C HIS A 229 -4.74 16.33 -12.23
N THR A 230 -5.39 16.09 -11.09
CA THR A 230 -4.91 15.18 -10.03
C THR A 230 -4.64 13.79 -10.59
N ALA A 231 -5.61 13.21 -11.30
CA ALA A 231 -5.47 11.88 -11.87
C ALA A 231 -4.36 11.83 -12.93
N GLN A 232 -4.26 12.85 -13.79
CA GLN A 232 -3.19 12.97 -14.78
C GLN A 232 -1.81 13.10 -14.13
N LEU A 233 -1.70 13.88 -13.06
CA LEU A 233 -0.46 14.05 -12.29
C LEU A 233 -0.02 12.72 -11.68
N VAL A 234 -0.94 12.00 -11.03
CA VAL A 234 -0.69 10.67 -10.48
C VAL A 234 -0.26 9.69 -11.56
N HIS A 235 -0.95 9.63 -12.70
CA HIS A 235 -0.57 8.76 -13.82
C HIS A 235 0.78 9.17 -14.45
N THR A 236 1.12 10.46 -14.46
CA THR A 236 2.44 10.91 -14.95
C THR A 236 3.55 10.50 -13.99
N SER A 237 3.28 10.52 -12.69
CA SER A 237 4.20 10.06 -11.65
C SER A 237 4.28 8.53 -11.54
N HIS A 238 3.23 7.80 -11.93
CA HIS A 238 3.11 6.34 -11.89
C HIS A 238 2.09 5.85 -12.92
N SER A 239 2.54 5.45 -14.11
CA SER A 239 1.68 5.20 -15.27
C SER A 239 0.71 4.03 -15.15
N SER A 240 0.97 3.08 -14.24
CA SER A 240 0.14 1.90 -13.99
C SER A 240 -0.80 2.00 -12.79
N LEU A 241 -0.87 3.16 -12.12
CA LEU A 241 -1.67 3.34 -10.91
C LEU A 241 -3.13 3.64 -11.29
N PHE A 242 -4.11 2.86 -10.83
CA PHE A 242 -5.49 3.32 -10.95
C PHE A 242 -5.80 4.46 -9.99
N THR A 243 -6.64 5.39 -10.42
CA THR A 243 -7.14 6.44 -9.54
C THR A 243 -8.63 6.27 -9.31
N THR A 244 -9.07 6.37 -8.04
CA THR A 244 -10.49 6.41 -7.69
C THR A 244 -10.83 7.74 -7.05
N PHE A 245 -11.97 8.31 -7.46
CA PHE A 245 -12.50 9.53 -6.87
C PHE A 245 -13.77 9.22 -6.08
N PRO A 246 -13.96 9.80 -4.88
CA PRO A 246 -15.21 9.68 -4.15
C PRO A 246 -16.38 10.31 -4.95
N PRO A 247 -17.59 9.76 -4.86
CA PRO A 247 -18.75 10.31 -5.54
C PRO A 247 -19.07 11.73 -5.07
N ASP A 248 -19.89 12.45 -5.84
CA ASP A 248 -20.31 13.84 -5.58
C ASP A 248 -21.23 14.01 -4.35
N GLY A 249 -21.48 12.93 -3.60
CA GLY A 249 -22.32 12.90 -2.41
C GLY A 249 -23.80 12.65 -2.68
N ARG A 250 -24.24 12.55 -3.94
CA ARG A 250 -25.65 12.19 -4.25
C ARG A 250 -26.00 10.75 -3.90
N ASP A 251 -25.00 9.90 -3.70
CA ASP A 251 -25.17 8.48 -3.36
C ASP A 251 -25.16 8.20 -1.83
N LEU A 252 -25.13 9.23 -0.98
CA LEU A 252 -25.04 9.11 0.48
C LEU A 252 -26.29 9.61 1.26
N LEU A 253 -27.43 9.74 0.58
CA LEU A 253 -28.73 10.10 1.19
C LEU A 253 -29.81 9.05 0.88
#